data_AF-A0A066X4A1-F1
#
_entry.id   AF-A0A066X4A1-F1
#
_cell.length_a   1.000
_cell.length_b   1.000
_cell.length_c   1.000
_cell.angle_alpha   90.00
_cell.angle_beta   90.00
_cell.angle_gamma   90.00
#
_symmetry.space_group_name_H-M   'P 1'
#
loop_
_entity.id
_entity.type
_entity.pdbx_description
1 polymer ?
#
loop_
_entity_poly.entity_id
_entity_poly.type
_entity_poly.pdbx_seq_one_letter_code
_entity_poly.pdbx_strand_id
1 'polypeptide(L)'
;MILALVASAAGCSSYLKCRCQQADGSPDNNATTQACADNRSQIQGGDSEESTAFLSTTDANGTTWCNAGNVQKAFYVPDNCDMRVSCIKFNATGTDSWCEEHWN
;
A
#
# COMPACT_ATOMS: atom_id res chain seq x y z
N MET A 1 16.42 27.67 12.38
CA MET A 1 16.96 26.35 11.99
C MET A 1 15.93 25.72 11.06
N ILE A 2 16.14 25.80 9.74
CA ILE A 2 15.21 25.26 8.75
C ILE A 2 15.62 23.80 8.53
N LEU A 3 14.85 22.85 9.07
CA LEU A 3 15.00 21.44 8.72
C LEU A 3 14.51 21.29 7.27
N ALA A 4 15.45 21.20 6.33
CA ALA A 4 15.15 20.72 4.99
C ALA A 4 14.84 19.21 5.12
N LEU A 5 13.55 18.85 5.17
CA LEU A 5 13.14 17.47 4.90
C LEU A 5 13.54 17.17 3.47
N VAL A 6 14.63 16.43 3.30
CA VAL A 6 14.96 15.79 2.04
C VAL A 6 13.93 14.67 1.88
N ALA A 7 12.76 15.00 1.35
CA ALA A 7 11.89 14.00 0.76
C ALA A 7 12.65 13.48 -0.45
N SER A 8 13.46 12.45 -0.25
CA SER A 8 13.93 11.62 -1.35
C SER A 8 12.67 11.20 -2.09
N ALA A 9 12.45 11.76 -3.27
CA ALA A 9 11.41 11.29 -4.17
C ALA A 9 11.76 9.85 -4.52
N ALA A 10 11.30 8.92 -3.68
CA ALA A 10 11.23 7.53 -4.06
C ALA A 10 10.41 7.51 -5.34
N GLY A 11 11.04 7.12 -6.45
CA GLY A 11 10.34 6.96 -7.71
C GLY A 11 9.15 6.02 -7.48
N CYS A 12 8.03 6.33 -8.14
CA CYS A 12 6.88 5.44 -8.11
C CYS A 12 7.24 4.16 -8.84
N SER A 13 6.90 3.03 -8.24
CA SER A 13 7.06 1.72 -8.83
C SER A 13 6.03 0.75 -8.29
N SER A 14 5.84 -0.32 -9.05
CA SER A 14 4.89 -1.38 -8.76
C SER A 14 5.55 -2.55 -8.02
N TYR A 15 4.81 -3.14 -7.09
CA TYR A 15 5.26 -4.18 -6.19
C TYR A 15 4.17 -5.24 -6.00
N LEU A 16 4.53 -6.46 -5.61
CA LEU A 16 3.54 -7.49 -5.30
C LEU A 16 2.90 -7.28 -3.94
N LYS A 17 3.56 -6.56 -3.02
CA LYS A 17 2.93 -6.18 -1.75
C LYS A 17 3.50 -4.90 -1.16
N CYS A 18 2.63 -4.14 -0.49
CA CYS A 18 2.98 -2.91 0.21
C CYS A 18 2.29 -2.81 1.57
N ARG A 19 2.85 -2.04 2.50
CA ARG A 19 2.22 -1.72 3.78
C ARG A 19 2.46 -0.26 4.17
N CYS A 20 1.57 0.30 4.98
CA CYS A 20 1.78 1.58 5.62
C CYS A 20 2.72 1.43 6.82
N GLN A 21 3.47 2.49 7.12
CA GLN A 21 4.36 2.55 8.27
C GLN A 21 4.11 3.80 9.11
N GLN A 22 4.49 3.73 10.38
CA GLN A 22 4.65 4.89 11.25
C GLN A 22 6.00 5.57 10.99
N ALA A 23 6.19 6.76 11.56
CA ALA A 23 7.43 7.53 11.47
C ALA A 23 8.67 6.81 12.03
N ASP A 24 8.48 5.84 12.93
CA ASP A 24 9.54 4.97 13.46
C ASP A 24 9.84 3.74 12.59
N GLY A 25 9.14 3.60 11.45
CA GLY A 25 9.27 2.48 10.52
C GLY A 25 8.47 1.23 10.92
N SER A 26 7.79 1.23 12.07
CA SER A 26 6.90 0.13 12.45
C SER A 26 5.67 0.05 11.53
N PRO A 27 5.11 -1.14 11.28
CA PRO A 27 3.90 -1.27 10.48
C PRO A 27 2.69 -0.59 11.11
N ASP A 28 1.89 0.08 10.28
CA ASP A 28 0.55 0.54 10.62
C ASP A 28 -0.51 -0.37 9.95
N ASN A 29 -0.94 -1.40 10.66
CA ASN A 29 -1.86 -2.40 10.12
C ASN A 29 -3.26 -1.82 9.83
N ASN A 30 -3.73 -0.87 10.64
CA ASN A 30 -5.04 -0.26 10.47
C ASN A 30 -5.02 0.64 9.22
N ALA A 31 -4.02 1.51 9.09
CA ALA A 31 -3.87 2.32 7.89
C ALA A 31 -3.65 1.44 6.65
N THR A 32 -2.90 0.34 6.75
CA THR A 32 -2.70 -0.59 5.64
C THR A 32 -4.01 -1.20 5.16
N THR A 33 -4.84 -1.68 6.09
CA THR A 33 -6.15 -2.26 5.75
C THR A 33 -7.05 -1.24 5.03
N GLN A 34 -7.07 0.00 5.52
CA GLN A 34 -7.88 1.06 4.92
C GLN A 34 -7.31 1.51 3.56
N ALA A 35 -5.99 1.63 3.44
CA ALA A 35 -5.32 1.97 2.18
C ALA A 35 -5.57 0.91 1.10
N CYS A 36 -5.60 -0.36 1.46
CA CYS A 36 -5.97 -1.45 0.57
C CYS A 36 -7.39 -1.31 0.04
N ALA A 37 -8.36 -1.11 0.94
CA ALA A 37 -9.75 -0.91 0.55
C ALA A 37 -9.91 0.33 -0.34
N ASP A 38 -9.17 1.41 -0.05
CA ASP A 38 -9.20 2.64 -0.84
C ASP A 38 -8.65 2.43 -2.26
N ASN A 39 -7.49 1.79 -2.40
CA ASN A 39 -6.92 1.45 -3.70
C ASN A 39 -7.77 0.45 -4.48
N ARG A 40 -8.39 -0.50 -3.78
CA ARG A 40 -9.37 -1.44 -4.34
C ARG A 40 -10.60 -0.74 -4.90
N SER A 41 -11.15 0.23 -4.18
CA SER A 41 -12.35 0.96 -4.59
C SER A 41 -12.13 1.86 -5.82
N GLN A 42 -10.86 2.19 -6.12
CA GLN A 42 -10.48 3.03 -7.26
C GLN A 42 -10.44 2.28 -8.60
N ILE A 43 -10.46 0.95 -8.59
CA ILE A 43 -10.44 0.14 -9.81
C ILE A 43 -11.82 -0.46 -10.09
N GLN A 44 -12.22 -0.46 -11.37
CA GLN A 44 -13.53 -0.97 -11.77
C GLN A 44 -13.63 -2.47 -11.46
N GLY A 45 -14.66 -2.85 -10.70
CA GLY A 45 -14.85 -4.24 -10.26
C GLY A 45 -13.94 -4.64 -9.09
N GLY A 46 -13.14 -3.71 -8.56
CA GLY A 46 -12.27 -3.94 -7.41
C GLY A 46 -13.04 -4.48 -6.23
N ASP A 47 -14.19 -3.91 -5.88
CA ASP A 47 -15.00 -4.31 -4.73
C ASP A 47 -15.85 -5.57 -4.95
N SER A 48 -15.73 -6.25 -6.10
CA SER A 48 -16.44 -7.52 -6.32
C SER A 48 -15.89 -8.64 -5.43
N GLU A 49 -16.72 -9.61 -5.10
CA GLU A 49 -16.30 -10.80 -4.31
C GLU A 49 -15.26 -11.66 -5.05
N GLU A 50 -15.19 -11.56 -6.38
CA GLU A 50 -14.23 -12.29 -7.21
C GLU A 50 -12.86 -11.60 -7.29
N SER A 51 -12.77 -10.34 -6.86
CA SER A 51 -11.53 -9.59 -6.87
C SER A 51 -10.58 -10.05 -5.77
N THR A 52 -9.33 -10.32 -6.16
CA THR A 52 -8.21 -10.55 -5.26
C THR A 52 -7.21 -9.40 -5.23
N ALA A 53 -7.41 -8.38 -6.07
CA ALA A 53 -6.56 -7.20 -6.10
C ALA A 53 -6.69 -6.39 -4.80
N PHE A 54 -5.54 -5.95 -4.29
CA PHE A 54 -5.42 -5.13 -3.08
C PHE A 54 -6.09 -5.75 -1.85
N LEU A 55 -6.14 -7.07 -1.75
CA LEU A 55 -6.58 -7.73 -0.53
C LEU A 55 -5.54 -7.55 0.57
N SER A 56 -6.01 -7.20 1.76
CA SER A 56 -5.19 -7.16 2.97
C SER A 56 -4.99 -8.57 3.52
N THR A 57 -3.75 -9.00 3.72
CA THR A 57 -3.42 -10.24 4.46
C THR A 57 -2.52 -9.91 5.63
N THR A 58 -2.57 -10.70 6.70
CA THR A 58 -1.68 -10.55 7.85
C THR A 58 -0.75 -11.74 7.92
N ASP A 59 0.56 -11.48 7.96
CA ASP A 59 1.58 -12.52 8.05
C ASP A 59 1.72 -13.08 9.47
N ALA A 60 2.58 -14.09 9.63
CA ALA A 60 2.81 -14.76 10.92
C ALA A 60 3.41 -13.83 12.00
N ASN A 61 4.02 -12.69 11.59
CA ASN A 61 4.57 -11.69 12.50
C ASN A 61 3.53 -10.63 12.88
N GLY A 62 2.29 -10.76 12.42
CA GLY A 62 1.22 -9.81 12.67
C GLY A 62 1.33 -8.54 11.83
N THR A 63 2.11 -8.52 10.74
CA THR A 63 2.14 -7.39 9.80
C THR A 63 1.07 -7.56 8.75
N THR A 64 0.24 -6.52 8.55
CA THR A 64 -0.73 -6.47 7.47
C THR A 64 -0.08 -5.93 6.19
N TRP A 65 -0.40 -6.57 5.07
CA TRP A 65 0.12 -6.30 3.73
C TRP A 65 -1.02 -6.11 2.75
N CYS A 66 -0.86 -5.15 1.85
CA CYS A 66 -1.66 -4.97 0.67
C CYS A 66 -1.08 -5.74 -0.49
N ASN A 67 -1.81 -6.69 -1.06
CA ASN A 67 -1.26 -7.62 -2.03
C ASN A 67 -1.76 -7.32 -3.45
N ALA A 68 -0.90 -7.60 -4.43
CA ALA A 68 -1.30 -7.71 -5.82
C ALA A 68 -2.32 -8.85 -5.99
N GLY A 69 -3.12 -8.73 -7.05
CA GLY A 69 -4.14 -9.73 -7.35
C GLY A 69 -4.88 -9.41 -8.63
N ASN A 70 -5.97 -10.13 -8.87
CA ASN A 70 -6.73 -10.01 -10.10
C ASN A 70 -8.07 -9.33 -9.86
N VAL A 71 -8.50 -8.53 -10.84
CA VAL A 71 -9.91 -8.24 -11.08
C VAL A 71 -10.25 -8.83 -12.43
N GLN A 72 -11.10 -9.85 -12.44
CA GLN A 72 -11.42 -10.64 -13.64
C GLN A 72 -10.14 -11.18 -14.31
N LYS A 73 -9.76 -10.65 -15.48
CA LYS A 73 -8.58 -11.07 -16.26
C LYS A 73 -7.38 -10.13 -16.14
N ALA A 74 -7.53 -9.02 -15.42
CA ALA A 74 -6.49 -8.01 -15.27
C ALA A 74 -5.79 -8.17 -13.92
N PHE A 75 -4.46 -8.15 -13.94
CA PHE A 75 -3.62 -8.21 -12.76
C PHE A 75 -3.27 -6.78 -12.31
N TYR A 76 -3.47 -6.51 -11.03
CA TYR A 76 -3.24 -5.22 -10.39
C TYR A 76 -2.21 -5.38 -9.29
N VAL A 77 -1.31 -4.40 -9.22
CA VAL A 77 -0.16 -4.39 -8.32
C VAL A 77 -0.15 -3.08 -7.53
N PRO A 78 0.13 -3.11 -6.22
CA PRO A 78 0.40 -1.91 -5.43
C PRO A 78 1.52 -1.07 -6.03
N ASP A 79 1.22 0.21 -6.29
CA ASP A 79 2.24 1.23 -6.53
C ASP A 79 2.57 1.93 -5.20
N ASN A 80 3.86 2.11 -4.89
CA ASN A 80 4.27 2.72 -3.62
C ASN A 80 3.81 4.18 -3.47
N CYS A 81 3.64 4.93 -4.56
CA CYS A 81 3.14 6.30 -4.52
C CYS A 81 1.64 6.35 -4.22
N ASP A 82 0.83 5.52 -4.87
CA ASP A 82 -0.61 5.45 -4.59
C ASP A 82 -0.84 4.93 -3.16
N MET A 83 -0.09 3.90 -2.75
CA MET A 83 -0.10 3.42 -1.36
C MET A 83 0.29 4.52 -0.39
N ARG A 84 1.34 5.30 -0.65
CA ARG A 84 1.74 6.42 0.22
C ARG A 84 0.62 7.44 0.38
N VAL A 85 -0.06 7.83 -0.70
CA VAL A 85 -1.19 8.78 -0.65
C VAL A 85 -2.30 8.22 0.24
N SER A 86 -2.68 6.96 0.04
CA SER A 86 -3.72 6.31 0.86
C SER A 86 -3.28 6.10 2.31
N CYS A 87 -2.03 5.76 2.58
CA CYS A 87 -1.48 5.65 3.93
C CYS A 87 -1.59 6.98 4.69
N ILE A 88 -1.20 8.09 4.07
CA ILE A 88 -1.30 9.44 4.67
C ILE A 88 -2.77 9.81 4.91
N LYS A 89 -3.66 9.50 3.96
CA LYS A 89 -5.11 9.71 4.09
C LYS A 89 -5.71 9.00 5.32
N PHE A 90 -5.16 7.86 5.70
CA PHE A 90 -5.58 7.07 6.88
C PHE A 90 -4.65 7.22 8.09
N ASN A 91 -3.94 8.34 8.18
CA ASN A 91 -3.14 8.78 9.33
C ASN A 91 -1.88 7.95 9.64
N ALA A 92 -1.35 7.19 8.67
CA ALA A 92 0.00 6.66 8.80
C ALA A 92 0.99 7.82 8.86
N THR A 93 1.94 7.77 9.81
CA THR A 93 2.89 8.88 10.05
C THR A 93 4.22 8.71 9.31
N GLY A 94 4.45 7.55 8.69
CA GLY A 94 5.60 7.31 7.83
C GLY A 94 5.56 8.17 6.56
N THR A 95 6.73 8.55 6.06
CA THR A 95 6.86 9.39 4.87
C THR A 95 6.57 8.65 3.56
N ASP A 96 6.57 7.31 3.59
CA ASP A 96 6.32 6.45 2.45
C ASP A 96 5.67 5.12 2.88
N SER A 97 5.23 4.34 1.90
CA SER A 97 4.88 2.94 2.09
C SER A 97 6.12 2.05 2.03
N TRP A 98 6.09 0.93 2.74
CA TRP A 98 7.09 -0.13 2.59
C TRP A 98 6.58 -1.18 1.63
N CYS A 99 7.29 -1.37 0.53
CA CYS A 99 6.91 -2.32 -0.50
C CYS A 99 8.00 -3.36 -0.74
N GLU A 100 7.56 -4.56 -1.09
CA GLU A 100 8.42 -5.72 -1.33
C GLU A 100 8.04 -6.38 -2.65
N GLU A 101 8.99 -7.14 -3.21
CA GLU A 101 8.79 -7.93 -4.44
C GLU A 101 8.42 -7.05 -5.64
N HIS A 102 9.41 -6.37 -6.20
CA HIS A 102 9.24 -5.47 -7.34
C HIS A 102 8.59 -6.17 -8.54
N TRP A 103 7.57 -5.54 -9.13
CA TRP A 103 6.89 -6.00 -10.33
C TRP A 103 7.54 -5.38 -11.57
N ASN A 104 7.80 -6.21 -12.59
CA ASN A 104 8.55 -5.84 -13.79
C ASN A 104 7.65 -5.73 -15.02
#